data_AF-A0A4S9MB66-F1
#
_entry.id   AF-A0A4S9MB66-F1
#
_cell.length_a   1.000
_cell.length_b   1.000
_cell.length_c   1.000
_cell.angle_alpha   90.00
_cell.angle_beta   90.00
_cell.angle_gamma   90.00
#
_symmetry.space_group_name_H-M   'P 1'
#
loop_
_entity.id
_entity.type
_entity.pdbx_description
1 polymer ?
#
loop_
_entity_poly.entity_id
_entity_poly.type
_entity_poly.pdbx_seq_one_letter_code
_entity_poly.pdbx_strand_id
1 'polypeptide(L)'
;MRMPSFVNKVSVPAFSYSVTREYPYKWFTPVAIVGGILLTVLFSAINFYSTAYTMVTTTTPYRESFLSRRWPRYIPDIFTSKIQPWCEPSVIPAHSYFNTNQSGLTYELFSVEGEDFSTAALNYTGGSIDECAVEKLSIRFETSNSRSPVQMSTSDWEVTVSSFIICEIEEHPVLLITRYGPMSMDIMDSKGSLPLGFYGHLSEGQLSMPTPGLYWAEQLSKAFWLETLVAITNETIQESAAGTAASRYNLSSGFITLYPRSDSQGMDMKNESFFGYVEWAFFDQARGQRYMGSSYDEGIIGLGRNKSWPNVWSQVDRLGKAMVSTNYRDLGQWQLPSQANMLSSPESLRYWTANFSTNLAQSPNWLM
;
A
#
# COMPACT_ATOMS: atom_id res chain seq x y z
N MET A 1 87.96 44.28 5.02
CA MET A 1 87.82 44.42 3.56
C MET A 1 86.69 43.53 3.10
N ARG A 2 85.56 44.11 2.67
CA ARG A 2 84.37 43.40 2.17
C ARG A 2 84.34 43.53 0.65
N MET A 3 84.27 42.40 -0.05
CA MET A 3 83.97 42.35 -1.49
C MET A 3 82.47 42.63 -1.73
N PRO A 4 82.10 43.40 -2.77
CA PRO A 4 80.70 43.68 -3.08
C PRO A 4 80.10 42.58 -3.98
N SER A 5 78.84 42.27 -3.69
CA SER A 5 77.95 41.38 -4.43
C SER A 5 77.39 42.09 -5.66
N PHE A 6 77.53 41.47 -6.84
CA PHE A 6 76.87 41.87 -8.07
C PHE A 6 75.49 41.18 -8.16
N VAL A 7 74.42 41.93 -7.99
CA VAL A 7 73.07 41.53 -8.41
C VAL A 7 72.74 42.29 -9.68
N ASN A 8 72.81 41.60 -10.83
CA ASN A 8 72.32 42.10 -12.11
C ASN A 8 70.80 42.29 -12.03
N LYS A 9 70.35 43.55 -11.98
CA LYS A 9 68.95 43.90 -12.23
C LYS A 9 68.71 43.85 -13.73
N VAL A 10 67.91 42.88 -14.18
CA VAL A 10 67.34 42.87 -15.52
C VAL A 10 66.44 44.09 -15.65
N SER A 11 66.82 45.03 -16.51
CA SER A 11 66.02 46.22 -16.83
C SER A 11 64.82 45.79 -17.67
N VAL A 12 63.62 45.82 -17.08
CA VAL A 12 62.39 45.75 -17.87
C VAL A 12 62.29 47.07 -18.64
N PRO A 13 62.17 47.07 -19.99
CA PRO A 13 62.05 48.31 -20.74
C PRO A 13 60.76 49.01 -20.34
N ALA A 14 60.90 50.17 -19.69
CA ALA A 14 59.78 51.05 -19.40
C ALA A 14 59.38 51.75 -20.69
N PHE A 15 58.33 51.24 -21.33
CA PHE A 15 57.66 51.96 -22.41
C PHE A 15 56.95 53.18 -21.81
N SER A 16 57.47 54.38 -22.07
CA SER A 16 56.75 55.63 -21.83
C SER A 16 56.46 56.31 -23.18
N TYR A 17 55.19 56.56 -23.43
CA TYR A 17 54.74 57.45 -24.50
C TYR A 17 54.23 58.72 -23.83
N SER A 18 54.63 59.88 -24.35
CA SER A 18 54.03 61.15 -23.94
C SER A 18 52.58 61.17 -24.42
N VAL A 19 51.66 61.46 -23.50
CA VAL A 19 50.23 61.62 -23.81
C VAL A 19 50.09 62.84 -24.73
N THR A 20 50.01 62.63 -26.04
CA THR A 20 49.95 63.72 -27.03
C THR A 20 48.60 64.40 -27.10
N ARG A 21 47.60 63.92 -26.35
CA ARG A 21 46.31 64.61 -26.16
C ARG A 21 45.69 64.19 -24.83
N GLU A 22 45.47 65.14 -23.92
CA GLU A 22 44.70 64.87 -22.69
C GLU A 22 43.32 64.32 -23.08
N TYR A 23 42.90 63.24 -22.45
CA TYR A 23 41.57 62.67 -22.67
C TYR A 23 40.52 63.76 -22.35
N PRO A 24 39.63 64.12 -23.29
CA PRO A 24 38.84 65.34 -23.20
C PRO A 24 37.88 65.37 -22.01
N TYR A 25 37.55 64.20 -21.46
CA TYR A 25 36.61 64.05 -20.36
C TYR A 25 37.32 63.53 -19.11
N LYS A 26 37.82 64.44 -18.26
CA LYS A 26 38.52 64.10 -17.01
C LYS A 26 37.66 63.31 -16.00
N TRP A 27 36.34 63.33 -16.16
CA TRP A 27 35.39 62.55 -15.37
C TRP A 27 35.25 61.09 -15.82
N PHE A 28 35.66 60.77 -17.05
CA PHE A 28 35.47 59.44 -17.62
C PHE A 28 36.34 58.39 -16.92
N THR A 29 37.61 58.69 -16.66
CA THR A 29 38.54 57.76 -15.99
C THR A 29 38.07 57.32 -14.60
N PRO A 30 37.68 58.23 -13.67
CA PRO A 30 37.15 57.81 -12.38
C PRO A 30 35.80 57.08 -12.51
N VAL A 31 34.93 57.48 -13.44
CA VAL A 31 33.66 56.78 -13.70
C VAL A 31 33.90 55.37 -14.26
N ALA A 32 34.87 55.19 -15.14
CA ALA A 32 35.23 53.89 -15.69
C ALA A 32 35.81 52.96 -14.62
N ILE A 33 36.65 53.49 -13.71
CA ILE A 33 37.19 52.72 -12.58
C ILE A 33 36.07 52.32 -11.61
N VAL A 34 35.23 53.26 -11.18
CA VAL A 34 34.12 52.99 -10.25
C VAL A 34 33.09 52.07 -10.89
N GLY A 35 32.74 52.31 -12.15
CA GLY A 35 31.82 51.46 -12.92
C GLY A 35 32.38 50.05 -13.15
N GLY A 36 33.68 49.94 -13.44
CA GLY A 36 34.37 48.65 -13.54
C GLY A 36 34.35 47.87 -12.24
N ILE A 37 34.60 48.52 -11.10
CA ILE A 37 34.51 47.90 -9.77
C ILE A 37 33.08 47.43 -9.50
N LEU A 38 32.09 48.29 -9.73
CA LEU A 38 30.67 47.95 -9.53
C LEU A 38 30.23 46.77 -10.40
N LEU A 39 30.60 46.76 -11.67
CA LEU A 39 30.30 45.65 -12.58
C LEU A 39 31.01 44.38 -12.16
N THR A 40 32.27 44.46 -11.73
CA THR A 40 33.02 43.29 -11.25
C THR A 40 32.34 42.70 -10.02
N VAL A 41 31.97 43.53 -9.04
CA VAL A 41 31.24 43.09 -7.83
C VAL A 41 29.90 42.47 -8.22
N LEU A 42 29.15 43.08 -9.12
CA LEU A 42 27.85 42.58 -9.58
C LEU A 42 27.99 41.21 -10.26
N PHE A 43 28.91 41.06 -11.22
CA PHE A 43 29.11 39.79 -11.93
C PHE A 43 29.67 38.71 -11.01
N SER A 44 30.56 39.04 -10.07
CA SER A 44 31.02 38.11 -9.05
C SER A 44 29.87 37.63 -8.15
N ALA A 45 28.97 38.54 -7.74
CA ALA A 45 27.80 38.17 -6.96
C ALA A 45 26.85 37.26 -7.76
N ILE A 46 26.53 37.60 -9.01
CA ILE A 46 25.67 36.79 -9.88
C ILE A 46 26.27 35.39 -10.09
N ASN A 47 27.58 35.32 -10.36
CA ASN A 47 28.26 34.05 -10.57
C ASN A 47 28.26 33.22 -9.28
N PHE A 48 28.55 33.83 -8.13
CA PHE A 48 28.48 33.17 -6.83
C PHE A 48 27.08 32.62 -6.55
N TYR A 49 26.02 33.42 -6.68
CA TYR A 49 24.65 32.93 -6.47
C TYR A 49 24.22 31.87 -7.49
N SER A 50 24.77 31.87 -8.70
CA SER A 50 24.44 30.86 -9.72
C SER A 50 25.21 29.54 -9.57
N THR A 51 26.35 29.50 -8.86
CA THR A 51 27.19 28.29 -8.78
C THR A 51 27.50 27.82 -7.36
N ALA A 52 27.17 28.59 -6.31
CA ALA A 52 27.55 28.29 -4.93
C ALA A 52 26.62 27.31 -4.20
N TYR A 53 25.72 26.63 -4.91
CA TYR A 53 24.81 25.66 -4.31
C TYR A 53 24.96 24.29 -4.97
N THR A 54 24.83 23.24 -4.16
CA THR A 54 24.66 21.87 -4.61
C THR A 54 23.27 21.42 -4.21
N MET A 55 22.47 20.98 -5.18
CA MET A 55 21.16 20.38 -4.89
C MET A 55 21.40 18.96 -4.40
N VAL A 56 20.76 18.59 -3.29
CA VAL A 56 20.78 17.23 -2.74
C VAL A 56 19.41 16.62 -2.91
N THR A 57 19.36 15.48 -3.59
CA THR A 57 18.14 14.68 -3.71
C THR A 57 17.83 14.01 -2.38
N THR A 58 16.65 14.27 -1.83
CA THR A 58 16.18 13.64 -0.59
C THR A 58 14.80 13.04 -0.84
N THR A 59 14.58 11.81 -0.40
CA THR A 59 13.26 11.19 -0.39
C THR A 59 12.49 11.69 0.84
N THR A 60 11.27 12.18 0.63
CA THR A 60 10.40 12.68 1.71
C THR A 60 8.99 12.14 1.53
N PRO A 61 8.36 11.61 2.59
CA PRO A 61 6.94 11.26 2.58
C PRO A 61 6.04 12.50 2.73
N TYR A 62 6.59 13.67 3.08
CA TYR A 62 5.84 14.89 3.33
C TYR A 62 6.11 15.92 2.24
N ARG A 63 5.33 15.90 1.16
CA ARG A 63 5.44 16.83 0.03
C ARG A 63 5.21 18.28 0.45
N GLU A 64 4.11 18.56 1.14
CA GLU A 64 3.69 19.93 1.48
C GLU A 64 4.70 20.65 2.39
N SER A 65 5.29 19.93 3.34
CA SER A 65 6.31 20.50 4.24
C SER A 65 7.64 20.75 3.53
N PHE A 66 7.89 20.06 2.41
CA PHE A 66 9.08 20.25 1.59
C PHE A 66 8.89 21.40 0.59
N LEU A 67 7.74 21.46 -0.09
CA LEU A 67 7.40 22.53 -1.03
C LEU A 67 7.18 23.89 -0.34
N SER A 68 6.75 23.90 0.91
CA SER A 68 6.61 25.14 1.71
C SER A 68 7.94 25.78 2.09
N ARG A 69 9.09 25.08 1.95
CA ARG A 69 10.43 25.64 2.18
C ARG A 69 10.96 26.47 1.00
N ARG A 70 10.09 26.91 0.10
CA ARG A 70 10.47 27.82 -0.99
C ARG A 70 10.99 29.13 -0.44
N TRP A 71 11.96 29.71 -1.16
CA TRP A 71 12.45 31.04 -0.86
C TRP A 71 11.28 32.04 -0.81
N PRO A 72 11.34 33.03 0.08
CA PRO A 72 10.28 34.03 0.20
C PRO A 72 9.99 34.70 -1.14
N ARG A 73 8.71 34.92 -1.46
CA ARG A 73 8.21 35.48 -2.73
C ARG A 73 8.76 36.86 -3.13
N TYR A 74 9.54 37.51 -2.26
CA TYR A 74 10.14 38.82 -2.56
C TYR A 74 11.42 38.73 -3.40
N ILE A 75 12.02 37.54 -3.59
CA ILE A 75 13.15 37.34 -4.49
C ILE A 75 12.60 36.94 -5.87
N PRO A 76 12.95 37.66 -6.96
CA PRO A 76 12.48 37.31 -8.30
C PRO A 76 12.83 35.87 -8.70
N ASP A 77 11.89 35.17 -9.33
CA ASP A 77 12.05 33.76 -9.75
C ASP A 77 13.24 33.51 -10.68
N ILE A 78 13.69 34.54 -11.40
CA ILE A 78 14.88 34.42 -12.27
C ILE A 78 16.15 34.08 -11.48
N PHE A 79 16.22 34.47 -10.20
CA PHE A 79 17.34 34.18 -9.31
C PHE A 79 17.13 32.92 -8.46
N THR A 80 15.88 32.44 -8.32
CA THR A 80 15.56 31.32 -7.43
C THR A 80 15.11 30.05 -8.15
N SER A 81 14.75 30.12 -9.43
CA SER A 81 14.21 28.99 -10.22
C SER A 81 15.07 27.73 -10.16
N LYS A 82 16.41 27.87 -10.09
CA LYS A 82 17.34 26.73 -10.04
C LYS A 82 17.61 26.18 -8.63
N ILE A 83 17.17 26.89 -7.58
CA ILE A 83 17.37 26.52 -6.17
C ILE A 83 16.06 26.22 -5.45
N GLN A 84 14.92 26.40 -6.13
CA GLN A 84 13.62 26.03 -5.57
C GLN A 84 13.51 24.51 -5.50
N PRO A 85 13.02 23.95 -4.38
CA PRO A 85 12.75 22.52 -4.29
C PRO A 85 11.61 22.12 -5.23
N TRP A 86 11.82 21.07 -6.03
CA TRP A 86 10.78 20.35 -6.76
C TRP A 86 10.75 18.88 -6.33
N CYS A 87 9.62 18.22 -6.53
CA CYS A 87 9.46 16.79 -6.27
C CYS A 87 9.29 16.08 -7.62
N GLU A 88 10.10 15.07 -7.88
CA GLU A 88 9.89 14.15 -8.99
C GLU A 88 8.89 13.06 -8.55
N PRO A 89 7.99 12.62 -9.46
CA PRO A 89 7.08 11.51 -9.16
C PRO A 89 7.88 10.24 -8.87
N SER A 90 7.44 9.48 -7.88
CA SER A 90 7.87 8.11 -7.67
C SER A 90 7.12 7.20 -8.63
N VAL A 91 7.84 6.42 -9.42
CA VAL A 91 7.24 5.46 -10.35
C VAL A 91 6.99 4.15 -9.60
N ILE A 92 5.73 3.79 -9.40
CA ILE A 92 5.29 2.54 -8.77
C ILE A 92 4.88 1.59 -9.90
N PRO A 93 5.68 0.57 -10.25
CA PRO A 93 5.34 -0.33 -11.34
C PRO A 93 4.15 -1.24 -10.98
N ALA A 94 3.40 -1.68 -11.98
CA ALA A 94 2.40 -2.73 -11.80
C ALA A 94 3.04 -4.01 -11.22
N HIS A 95 2.28 -4.73 -10.41
CA HIS A 95 2.69 -5.85 -9.57
C HIS A 95 3.76 -5.53 -8.51
N SER A 96 3.98 -4.25 -8.20
CA SER A 96 4.77 -3.88 -7.02
C SER A 96 3.92 -3.81 -5.76
N TYR A 97 4.59 -3.90 -4.63
CA TYR A 97 3.97 -3.93 -3.31
C TYR A 97 4.27 -2.65 -2.53
N PHE A 98 3.26 -2.13 -1.84
CA PHE A 98 3.40 -0.95 -1.00
C PHE A 98 2.50 -1.04 0.22
N ASN A 99 2.84 -0.25 1.24
CA ASN A 99 2.06 -0.12 2.47
C ASN A 99 1.48 1.29 2.58
N THR A 100 0.33 1.40 3.22
CA THR A 100 -0.28 2.70 3.54
C THR A 100 0.40 3.34 4.76
N ASN A 101 0.01 4.57 5.07
CA ASN A 101 0.41 5.25 6.31
C ASN A 101 -0.12 4.54 7.59
N GLN A 102 -1.20 3.77 7.47
CA GLN A 102 -1.79 2.98 8.55
C GLN A 102 -1.03 1.65 8.74
N SER A 103 -0.39 1.14 7.69
CA SER A 103 0.47 -0.06 7.70
C SER A 103 -0.22 -1.33 8.21
N GLY A 104 -1.55 -1.41 8.08
CA GLY A 104 -2.35 -2.58 8.44
C GLY A 104 -2.19 -3.72 7.45
N LEU A 105 -2.21 -3.41 6.15
CA LEU A 105 -2.04 -4.37 5.05
C LEU A 105 -0.97 -3.94 4.05
N THR A 106 -0.44 -4.94 3.36
CA THR A 106 0.34 -4.75 2.13
C THR A 106 -0.60 -4.83 0.92
N TYR A 107 -0.46 -3.90 -0.01
CA TYR A 107 -1.20 -3.87 -1.26
C TYR A 107 -0.26 -4.12 -2.44
N GLU A 108 -0.73 -4.90 -3.39
CA GLU A 108 -0.17 -5.08 -4.72
C GLU A 108 -0.89 -4.12 -5.68
N LEU A 109 -0.15 -3.28 -6.40
CA LEU A 109 -0.71 -2.49 -7.51
C LEU A 109 -0.94 -3.42 -8.70
N PHE A 110 -2.16 -3.90 -8.94
CA PHE A 110 -2.41 -4.85 -10.02
C PHE A 110 -2.44 -4.17 -11.39
N SER A 111 -3.18 -3.08 -11.51
CA SER A 111 -3.28 -2.31 -12.74
C SER A 111 -3.64 -0.86 -12.45
N VAL A 112 -3.22 0.03 -13.35
CA VAL A 112 -3.64 1.42 -13.38
C VAL A 112 -4.49 1.58 -14.63
N GLU A 113 -5.76 1.93 -14.47
CA GLU A 113 -6.64 2.24 -15.59
C GLU A 113 -6.31 3.64 -16.10
N GLY A 114 -5.92 3.74 -17.37
CA GLY A 114 -5.76 5.00 -18.09
C GLY A 114 -6.86 5.20 -19.13
N GLU A 115 -6.98 6.42 -19.67
CA GLU A 115 -8.02 6.80 -20.65
C GLU A 115 -8.08 5.87 -21.89
N ASP A 116 -6.97 5.23 -22.28
CA ASP A 116 -6.92 4.38 -23.47
C ASP A 116 -6.40 2.94 -23.21
N PHE A 117 -5.59 2.70 -22.18
CA PHE A 117 -5.04 1.36 -21.85
C PHE A 117 -4.60 1.27 -20.37
N SER A 118 -4.49 0.05 -19.85
CA SER A 118 -3.86 -0.21 -18.55
C SER A 118 -2.39 0.21 -18.59
N THR A 119 -1.99 1.22 -17.82
CA THR A 119 -0.59 1.65 -17.76
C THR A 119 0.23 0.72 -16.87
N ALA A 120 1.50 0.52 -17.26
CA ALA A 120 2.39 -0.42 -16.57
C ALA A 120 2.96 0.12 -15.24
N ALA A 121 2.70 1.39 -14.91
CA ALA A 121 3.18 2.03 -13.71
C ALA A 121 2.33 3.25 -13.33
N LEU A 122 2.21 3.49 -12.03
CA LEU A 122 1.62 4.69 -11.44
C LEU A 122 2.72 5.72 -11.18
N ASN A 123 2.53 6.94 -11.67
CA ASN A 123 3.37 8.08 -11.31
C ASN A 123 2.80 8.73 -10.05
N TYR A 124 3.38 8.42 -8.89
CA TYR A 124 2.88 8.88 -7.61
C TYR A 124 3.67 10.09 -7.11
N THR A 125 2.97 11.19 -6.88
CA THR A 125 3.54 12.45 -6.41
C THR A 125 3.20 12.77 -4.95
N GLY A 126 2.69 11.78 -4.20
CA GLY A 126 2.35 11.92 -2.78
C GLY A 126 0.92 12.37 -2.51
N GLY A 127 0.01 12.18 -3.47
CA GLY A 127 -1.43 12.45 -3.29
C GLY A 127 -2.12 11.52 -2.30
N SER A 128 -3.36 11.83 -1.93
CA SER A 128 -4.21 10.93 -1.15
C SER A 128 -4.71 9.75 -1.99
N ILE A 129 -5.04 8.67 -1.30
CA ILE A 129 -5.78 7.54 -1.87
C ILE A 129 -7.23 7.75 -1.47
N ASP A 130 -8.08 8.04 -2.45
CA ASP A 130 -9.48 8.39 -2.23
C ASP A 130 -10.41 7.42 -2.98
N GLU A 131 -11.71 7.50 -2.68
CA GLU A 131 -12.78 6.74 -3.36
C GLU A 131 -12.51 5.22 -3.49
N CYS A 132 -12.01 4.60 -2.42
CA CYS A 132 -11.75 3.17 -2.44
C CYS A 132 -13.02 2.34 -2.21
N ALA A 133 -13.29 1.40 -3.11
CA ALA A 133 -14.38 0.44 -3.03
C ALA A 133 -13.86 -1.00 -3.23
N VAL A 134 -14.31 -1.93 -2.39
CA VAL A 134 -14.01 -3.35 -2.60
C VAL A 134 -14.91 -3.89 -3.72
N GLU A 135 -14.31 -4.26 -4.85
CA GLU A 135 -15.01 -4.81 -6.02
C GLU A 135 -15.45 -6.26 -5.75
N LYS A 136 -14.52 -7.07 -5.24
CA LYS A 136 -14.77 -8.48 -4.91
C LYS A 136 -13.77 -9.00 -3.88
N LEU A 137 -14.17 -10.07 -3.19
CA LEU A 137 -13.29 -10.86 -2.34
C LEU A 137 -13.28 -12.30 -2.82
N SER A 138 -12.11 -12.92 -2.87
CA SER A 138 -11.94 -14.33 -3.18
C SER A 138 -11.33 -15.04 -1.98
N ILE A 139 -12.09 -15.95 -1.38
CA ILE A 139 -11.65 -16.81 -0.29
C ILE A 139 -11.25 -18.15 -0.88
N ARG A 140 -10.00 -18.54 -0.73
CA ARG A 140 -9.44 -19.80 -1.21
C ARG A 140 -9.28 -20.77 -0.06
N PHE A 141 -9.57 -22.03 -0.35
CA PHE A 141 -9.48 -23.16 0.58
C PHE A 141 -8.53 -24.20 -0.01
N GLU A 142 -7.53 -24.64 0.75
CA GLU A 142 -6.51 -25.58 0.28
C GLU A 142 -6.11 -26.59 1.37
N THR A 143 -5.89 -27.86 1.00
CA THR A 143 -5.48 -28.90 1.96
C THR A 143 -3.98 -29.23 1.93
N SER A 144 -3.41 -29.58 0.77
CA SER A 144 -2.00 -30.04 0.69
C SER A 144 -1.23 -29.69 -0.58
N ASN A 145 -1.88 -29.47 -1.73
CA ASN A 145 -1.18 -29.35 -3.03
C ASN A 145 -0.29 -28.12 -3.19
N SER A 146 -0.49 -27.09 -2.37
CA SER A 146 0.16 -25.77 -2.46
C SER A 146 0.66 -25.27 -1.11
N ARG A 147 0.70 -26.14 -0.11
CA ARG A 147 1.01 -25.79 1.28
C ARG A 147 2.37 -26.32 1.70
N SER A 148 3.00 -25.66 2.67
CA SER A 148 4.24 -26.14 3.25
C SER A 148 3.99 -27.25 4.30
N PRO A 149 4.96 -28.14 4.56
CA PRO A 149 4.82 -29.17 5.60
C PRO A 149 4.52 -28.63 7.00
N VAL A 150 5.00 -27.42 7.32
CA VAL A 150 4.72 -26.77 8.62
C VAL A 150 3.25 -26.38 8.70
N GLN A 151 2.70 -25.73 7.66
CA GLN A 151 1.28 -25.39 7.61
C GLN A 151 0.39 -26.63 7.71
N MET A 152 0.76 -27.70 7.01
CA MET A 152 0.05 -28.99 7.07
C MET A 152 0.13 -29.65 8.46
N SER A 153 1.18 -29.41 9.23
CA SER A 153 1.28 -29.92 10.61
C SER A 153 0.38 -29.16 11.59
N THR A 154 0.02 -27.91 11.26
CA THR A 154 -0.81 -27.05 12.11
C THR A 154 -2.30 -27.24 11.85
N SER A 155 -2.71 -27.35 10.58
CA SER A 155 -4.12 -27.56 10.20
C SER A 155 -4.25 -28.30 8.87
N ASP A 156 -5.29 -29.14 8.78
CA ASP A 156 -5.64 -29.88 7.55
C ASP A 156 -6.11 -28.96 6.41
N TRP A 157 -6.56 -27.74 6.74
CA TRP A 157 -7.01 -26.74 5.77
C TRP A 157 -6.24 -25.43 5.93
N GLU A 158 -6.18 -24.66 4.86
CA GLU A 158 -5.79 -23.26 4.85
C GLU A 158 -6.85 -22.42 4.17
N VAL A 159 -7.11 -21.25 4.75
CA VAL A 159 -8.05 -20.27 4.23
C VAL A 159 -7.29 -18.98 3.95
N THR A 160 -7.30 -18.54 2.70
CA THR A 160 -6.66 -17.28 2.28
C THR A 160 -7.70 -16.37 1.66
N VAL A 161 -7.83 -15.15 2.16
CA VAL A 161 -8.72 -14.12 1.62
C VAL A 161 -7.90 -13.20 0.72
N SER A 162 -8.34 -13.01 -0.52
CA SER A 162 -7.80 -12.01 -1.44
C SER A 162 -8.88 -10.97 -1.72
N SER A 163 -8.57 -9.69 -1.58
CA SER A 163 -9.51 -8.61 -1.86
C SER A 163 -9.01 -7.79 -3.05
N PHE A 164 -9.92 -7.50 -3.97
CA PHE A 164 -9.72 -6.65 -5.13
C PHE A 164 -10.43 -5.32 -4.85
N ILE A 165 -9.68 -4.24 -4.92
CA ILE A 165 -10.10 -2.92 -4.45
C ILE A 165 -9.82 -1.93 -5.56
N ILE A 166 -10.84 -1.17 -5.96
CA ILE A 166 -10.69 -0.05 -6.88
C ILE A 166 -10.53 1.20 -6.03
N CYS A 167 -9.51 2.00 -6.29
CA CYS A 167 -9.29 3.28 -5.63
C CYS A 167 -8.97 4.35 -6.67
N GLU A 168 -9.11 5.62 -6.30
CA GLU A 168 -8.63 6.74 -7.10
C GLU A 168 -7.34 7.29 -6.46
N ILE A 169 -6.26 7.35 -7.25
CA ILE A 169 -4.99 7.94 -6.84
C ILE A 169 -4.61 8.99 -7.89
N GLU A 170 -4.55 10.25 -7.47
CA GLU A 170 -4.19 11.38 -8.35
C GLU A 170 -5.02 11.41 -9.65
N GLU A 171 -6.35 11.27 -9.53
CA GLU A 171 -7.32 11.25 -10.66
C GLU A 171 -7.20 10.03 -11.59
N HIS A 172 -6.43 9.00 -11.19
CA HIS A 172 -6.31 7.75 -11.93
C HIS A 172 -6.96 6.60 -11.15
N PRO A 173 -7.92 5.87 -11.75
CA PRO A 173 -8.44 4.65 -11.15
C PRO A 173 -7.35 3.57 -11.13
N VAL A 174 -7.17 2.93 -9.98
CA VAL A 174 -6.21 1.85 -9.77
C VAL A 174 -6.89 0.63 -9.18
N LEU A 175 -6.45 -0.55 -9.60
CA LEU A 175 -6.83 -1.81 -8.99
C LEU A 175 -5.73 -2.27 -8.04
N LEU A 176 -6.09 -2.40 -6.77
CA LEU A 176 -5.23 -2.90 -5.70
C LEU A 176 -5.67 -4.31 -5.30
N ILE A 177 -4.70 -5.17 -5.01
CA ILE A 177 -4.94 -6.49 -4.43
C ILE A 177 -4.26 -6.58 -3.07
N THR A 178 -4.99 -7.04 -2.07
CA THR A 178 -4.43 -7.38 -0.76
C THR A 178 -4.85 -8.78 -0.36
N ARG A 179 -4.04 -9.43 0.47
CA ARG A 179 -4.24 -10.82 0.88
C ARG A 179 -4.12 -10.95 2.40
N TYR A 180 -4.91 -11.86 2.96
CA TYR A 180 -4.92 -12.16 4.37
C TYR A 180 -5.00 -13.67 4.59
N GLY A 181 -4.07 -14.20 5.37
CA GLY A 181 -3.91 -15.62 5.67
C GLY A 181 -2.92 -15.78 6.83
N PRO A 182 -3.39 -15.85 8.09
CA PRO A 182 -2.51 -15.90 9.27
C PRO A 182 -1.49 -17.04 9.25
N MET A 183 -1.84 -18.19 8.65
CA MET A 183 -0.94 -19.33 8.45
C MET A 183 -0.03 -19.20 7.24
N SER A 184 -0.37 -18.33 6.30
CA SER A 184 0.43 -18.05 5.11
C SER A 184 1.56 -17.05 5.40
N MET A 185 1.62 -16.53 6.65
CA MET A 185 2.63 -15.59 7.10
C MET A 185 4.03 -16.19 7.26
N ASP A 186 4.14 -17.52 7.27
CA ASP A 186 5.42 -18.20 7.44
C ASP A 186 5.67 -19.13 6.24
N ILE A 187 6.83 -18.93 5.61
CA ILE A 187 7.46 -19.75 4.55
C ILE A 187 7.37 -19.13 3.15
N MET A 188 8.45 -18.39 2.82
CA MET A 188 9.14 -18.37 1.53
C MET A 188 8.45 -19.20 0.42
N ASP A 189 7.50 -18.60 -0.29
CA ASP A 189 7.14 -19.11 -1.61
C ASP A 189 8.36 -18.91 -2.52
N SER A 190 9.02 -20.01 -2.88
CA SER A 190 10.18 -20.02 -3.77
C SER A 190 9.90 -19.51 -5.18
N LYS A 191 8.66 -19.11 -5.51
CA LYS A 191 8.30 -18.48 -6.79
C LYS A 191 8.28 -16.96 -6.80
N GLY A 192 8.67 -16.33 -5.69
CA GLY A 192 8.93 -14.90 -5.63
C GLY A 192 8.85 -14.45 -4.19
N SER A 193 9.90 -13.81 -3.67
CA SER A 193 9.91 -13.28 -2.31
C SER A 193 8.79 -12.25 -2.13
N LEU A 194 7.62 -12.69 -1.68
CA LEU A 194 6.54 -11.81 -1.26
C LEU A 194 7.02 -11.03 -0.03
N PRO A 195 6.78 -9.71 0.03
CA PRO A 195 7.23 -8.89 1.15
C PRO A 195 6.61 -9.35 2.47
N LEU A 196 7.37 -9.20 3.56
CA LEU A 196 6.90 -9.42 4.93
C LEU A 196 5.55 -8.72 5.15
N GLY A 197 4.56 -9.44 5.69
CA GLY A 197 3.21 -8.91 5.93
C GLY A 197 2.21 -9.09 4.79
N PHE A 198 2.58 -9.69 3.65
CA PHE A 198 1.66 -9.88 2.53
C PHE A 198 0.42 -10.75 2.84
N TYR A 199 0.52 -11.62 3.86
CA TYR A 199 -0.59 -12.43 4.34
C TYR A 199 -1.02 -12.06 5.78
N GLY A 200 -0.38 -11.05 6.36
CA GLY A 200 -0.50 -10.69 7.77
C GLY A 200 -1.08 -9.31 7.97
N HIS A 201 -1.86 -9.16 9.03
CA HIS A 201 -2.00 -7.85 9.63
C HIS A 201 -0.76 -7.59 10.49
N LEU A 202 -0.18 -6.39 10.32
CA LEU A 202 0.98 -5.92 11.06
C LEU A 202 2.25 -6.73 10.75
N SER A 203 3.17 -6.08 10.05
CA SER A 203 4.58 -6.45 10.10
C SER A 203 5.02 -6.52 11.56
N GLU A 204 5.34 -7.72 12.07
CA GLU A 204 5.88 -7.98 13.41
C GLU A 204 7.19 -7.20 13.72
N GLY A 205 7.70 -6.38 12.79
CA GLY A 205 8.90 -5.58 12.94
C GLY A 205 8.71 -4.05 12.98
N GLN A 206 7.48 -3.52 12.88
CA GLN A 206 7.28 -2.07 12.87
C GLN A 206 6.89 -1.55 14.27
N LEU A 207 7.79 -0.75 14.86
CA LEU A 207 7.77 -0.10 16.20
C LEU A 207 6.56 0.82 16.50
N SER A 208 5.51 0.79 15.69
CA SER A 208 4.32 1.63 15.87
C SER A 208 3.19 0.73 16.38
N MET A 209 2.72 0.96 17.61
CA MET A 209 1.52 0.29 18.11
C MET A 209 0.39 0.43 17.08
N PRO A 210 -0.30 -0.66 16.69
CA PRO A 210 -1.44 -0.57 15.80
C PRO A 210 -2.43 0.46 16.32
N THR A 211 -2.99 1.28 15.43
CA THR A 211 -4.09 2.15 15.85
C THR A 211 -5.20 1.27 16.46
N PRO A 212 -5.94 1.73 17.48
CA PRO A 212 -6.94 0.88 18.14
C PRO A 212 -7.93 0.23 17.17
N GLY A 213 -8.24 0.90 16.05
CA GLY A 213 -9.09 0.32 15.01
C GLY A 213 -8.42 -0.81 14.22
N LEU A 214 -7.14 -0.71 13.88
CA LEU A 214 -6.40 -1.80 13.23
C LEU A 214 -6.21 -3.00 14.16
N TYR A 215 -6.01 -2.77 15.45
CA TYR A 215 -6.01 -3.85 16.44
C TYR A 215 -7.31 -4.66 16.39
N TRP A 216 -8.47 -3.98 16.45
CA TRP A 216 -9.76 -4.66 16.36
C TRP A 216 -10.03 -5.28 14.99
N ALA A 217 -9.55 -4.67 13.91
CA ALA A 217 -9.61 -5.22 12.55
C ALA A 217 -8.91 -6.58 12.48
N GLU A 218 -7.73 -6.66 13.05
CA GLU A 218 -6.94 -7.89 13.15
C GLU A 218 -7.66 -8.95 14.00
N GLN A 219 -8.17 -8.57 15.18
CA GLN A 219 -8.90 -9.51 16.04
C GLN A 219 -10.15 -10.09 15.36
N LEU A 220 -10.91 -9.25 14.64
CA LEU A 220 -12.07 -9.69 13.86
C LEU A 220 -11.69 -10.60 12.71
N SER A 221 -10.67 -10.22 11.95
CA SER A 221 -10.19 -11.03 10.84
C SER A 221 -9.68 -12.39 11.31
N LYS A 222 -8.92 -12.44 12.42
CA LYS A 222 -8.43 -13.69 13.02
C LYS A 222 -9.57 -14.57 13.53
N ALA A 223 -10.53 -14.00 14.25
CA ALA A 223 -11.65 -14.74 14.82
C ALA A 223 -12.54 -15.38 13.73
N PHE A 224 -12.92 -14.62 12.71
CA PHE A 224 -13.78 -15.17 11.64
C PHE A 224 -13.02 -16.06 10.65
N TRP A 225 -11.72 -15.82 10.48
CA TRP A 225 -10.86 -16.74 9.75
C TRP A 225 -10.85 -18.12 10.44
N LEU A 226 -10.72 -18.14 11.77
CA LEU A 226 -10.78 -19.36 12.54
C LEU A 226 -12.15 -20.04 12.46
N GLU A 227 -13.25 -19.30 12.61
CA GLU A 227 -14.60 -19.86 12.44
C GLU A 227 -14.75 -20.55 11.09
N THR A 228 -14.25 -19.91 10.03
CA THR A 228 -14.31 -20.43 8.65
C THR A 228 -13.47 -21.69 8.50
N LEU A 229 -12.26 -21.70 9.07
CA LEU A 229 -11.36 -22.84 9.08
C LEU A 229 -11.97 -24.05 9.81
N VAL A 230 -12.57 -23.84 10.99
CA VAL A 230 -13.24 -24.89 11.76
C VAL A 230 -14.47 -25.42 11.01
N ALA A 231 -15.25 -24.53 10.38
CA ALA A 231 -16.43 -24.92 9.63
C ALA A 231 -16.09 -25.84 8.44
N ILE A 232 -15.11 -25.47 7.60
CA ILE A 232 -14.72 -26.32 6.47
C ILE A 232 -14.13 -27.65 6.94
N THR A 233 -13.36 -27.62 8.03
CA THR A 233 -12.77 -28.83 8.61
C THR A 233 -13.88 -29.79 9.07
N ASN A 234 -14.89 -29.30 9.81
CA ASN A 234 -16.01 -30.12 10.27
C ASN A 234 -16.85 -30.71 9.11
N GLU A 235 -17.10 -29.93 8.06
CA GLU A 235 -17.81 -30.40 6.86
C GLU A 235 -17.05 -31.52 6.12
N THR A 236 -15.74 -31.62 6.34
CA THR A 236 -14.86 -32.64 5.73
C THR A 236 -14.51 -33.80 6.68
N ILE A 237 -14.82 -33.71 7.98
CA ILE A 237 -14.51 -34.76 8.98
C ILE A 237 -15.56 -35.90 9.02
N GLN A 238 -16.82 -35.69 8.60
CA GLN A 238 -17.86 -36.75 8.61
C GLN A 238 -17.66 -37.76 7.44
N GLU A 239 -17.49 -39.08 7.59
CA GLU A 239 -17.42 -40.03 8.71
C GLU A 239 -16.46 -41.16 8.28
N SER A 240 -15.37 -41.36 9.02
CA SER A 240 -14.72 -42.66 9.17
C SER A 240 -15.37 -43.42 10.34
N ALA A 241 -16.68 -43.67 10.25
CA ALA A 241 -17.38 -44.55 11.18
C ALA A 241 -16.99 -46.01 10.88
N ALA A 242 -16.68 -46.75 11.94
CA ALA A 242 -16.05 -48.06 11.94
C ALA A 242 -16.47 -49.02 10.80
N GLY A 243 -15.50 -49.42 9.98
CA GLY A 243 -15.53 -50.72 9.30
C GLY A 243 -15.52 -50.74 7.77
N THR A 244 -15.70 -49.63 7.06
CA THR A 244 -15.61 -49.64 5.58
C THR A 244 -15.12 -48.32 5.01
N ALA A 245 -13.95 -48.40 4.34
CA ALA A 245 -13.38 -47.50 3.33
C ALA A 245 -13.06 -46.03 3.71
N ALA A 246 -11.76 -45.75 3.82
CA ALA A 246 -11.01 -44.50 3.59
C ALA A 246 -11.59 -43.17 4.14
N SER A 247 -10.76 -42.48 4.93
CA SER A 247 -10.98 -41.10 5.40
C SER A 247 -11.48 -40.18 4.27
N ARG A 248 -12.67 -39.59 4.43
CA ARG A 248 -13.28 -38.67 3.47
C ARG A 248 -12.67 -37.27 3.55
N TYR A 249 -11.43 -37.08 3.12
CA TYR A 249 -11.03 -35.78 2.57
C TYR A 249 -11.65 -35.64 1.17
N ASN A 250 -12.99 -35.52 1.08
CA ASN A 250 -13.67 -35.45 -0.22
C ASN A 250 -13.44 -34.10 -0.92
N LEU A 251 -12.91 -33.08 -0.24
CA LEU A 251 -12.53 -31.82 -0.85
C LEU A 251 -11.02 -31.61 -0.72
N SER A 252 -10.37 -31.25 -1.82
CA SER A 252 -8.93 -30.95 -1.88
C SER A 252 -8.64 -29.46 -1.92
N SER A 253 -9.54 -28.70 -2.57
CA SER A 253 -9.41 -27.26 -2.71
C SER A 253 -10.73 -26.63 -3.11
N GLY A 254 -10.83 -25.32 -3.01
CA GLY A 254 -11.95 -24.58 -3.53
C GLY A 254 -11.76 -23.09 -3.41
N PHE A 255 -12.72 -22.35 -3.96
CA PHE A 255 -12.82 -20.92 -3.75
C PHE A 255 -14.27 -20.49 -3.63
N ILE A 256 -14.47 -19.39 -2.91
CA ILE A 256 -15.72 -18.65 -2.86
C ILE A 256 -15.39 -17.19 -3.17
N THR A 257 -16.02 -16.65 -4.21
CA THR A 257 -15.91 -15.25 -4.60
C THR A 257 -17.19 -14.52 -4.18
N LEU A 258 -17.00 -13.43 -3.45
CA LEU A 258 -18.05 -12.59 -2.88
C LEU A 258 -18.02 -11.22 -3.55
N TYR A 259 -19.19 -10.74 -3.96
CA TYR A 259 -19.35 -9.43 -4.57
C TYR A 259 -20.24 -8.55 -3.67
N PRO A 260 -19.68 -7.52 -3.03
CA PRO A 260 -20.46 -6.55 -2.26
C PRO A 260 -21.52 -5.88 -3.14
N ARG A 261 -22.69 -5.59 -2.57
CA ARG A 261 -23.67 -4.73 -3.24
C ARG A 261 -23.23 -3.27 -3.20
N SER A 262 -23.38 -2.58 -4.33
CA SER A 262 -23.04 -1.17 -4.51
C SER A 262 -24.21 -0.21 -4.24
N ASP A 263 -25.39 -0.71 -3.86
CA ASP A 263 -26.55 0.13 -3.55
C ASP A 263 -26.50 0.68 -2.11
N SER A 264 -27.17 1.80 -1.87
CA SER A 264 -27.16 2.48 -0.56
C SER A 264 -27.75 1.65 0.59
N GLN A 265 -28.56 0.63 0.30
CA GLN A 265 -29.03 -0.37 1.27
C GLN A 265 -28.08 -1.56 1.46
N GLY A 266 -27.23 -1.85 0.47
CA GLY A 266 -26.20 -2.89 0.50
C GLY A 266 -24.94 -2.49 1.23
N MET A 267 -24.75 -1.19 1.50
CA MET A 267 -23.64 -0.68 2.31
C MET A 267 -23.81 -0.88 3.82
N ASP A 268 -24.90 -1.44 4.35
CA ASP A 268 -24.94 -1.81 5.77
C ASP A 268 -24.24 -3.16 5.99
N MET A 269 -23.13 -3.12 6.72
CA MET A 269 -22.31 -4.29 7.05
C MET A 269 -23.09 -5.34 7.86
N LYS A 270 -24.11 -4.92 8.62
CA LYS A 270 -25.00 -5.82 9.38
C LYS A 270 -26.06 -6.48 8.50
N ASN A 271 -26.26 -6.00 7.28
CA ASN A 271 -27.17 -6.62 6.33
C ASN A 271 -26.65 -8.01 5.96
N GLU A 272 -27.46 -9.04 6.15
CA GLU A 272 -27.13 -10.40 5.73
C GLU A 272 -26.93 -10.45 4.19
N SER A 273 -27.55 -9.54 3.43
CA SER A 273 -27.50 -9.49 1.96
C SER A 273 -26.37 -8.61 1.43
N PHE A 274 -25.39 -8.28 2.27
CA PHE A 274 -24.24 -7.44 1.91
C PHE A 274 -23.53 -7.99 0.65
N PHE A 275 -23.34 -9.31 0.59
CA PHE A 275 -22.86 -10.00 -0.60
C PHE A 275 -24.03 -10.50 -1.44
N GLY A 276 -24.45 -9.70 -2.41
CA GLY A 276 -25.61 -9.97 -3.26
C GLY A 276 -25.35 -10.95 -4.39
N TYR A 277 -24.08 -11.18 -4.73
CA TYR A 277 -23.67 -12.16 -5.72
C TYR A 277 -22.49 -12.99 -5.18
N VAL A 278 -22.57 -14.30 -5.37
CA VAL A 278 -21.56 -15.27 -4.92
C VAL A 278 -21.31 -16.29 -6.01
N GLU A 279 -20.03 -16.55 -6.29
CA GLU A 279 -19.57 -17.65 -7.13
C GLU A 279 -18.72 -18.60 -6.28
N TRP A 280 -18.82 -19.90 -6.53
CA TRP A 280 -18.01 -20.85 -5.77
C TRP A 280 -17.70 -22.09 -6.58
N ALA A 281 -16.57 -22.71 -6.25
CA ALA A 281 -16.23 -24.04 -6.71
C ALA A 281 -15.40 -24.79 -5.66
N PHE A 282 -15.68 -26.07 -5.49
CA PHE A 282 -14.92 -26.99 -4.67
C PHE A 282 -14.57 -28.24 -5.48
N PHE A 283 -13.38 -28.77 -5.24
CA PHE A 283 -12.79 -29.85 -6.01
C PHE A 283 -12.61 -31.08 -5.11
N ASP A 284 -13.08 -32.23 -5.60
CA ASP A 284 -12.77 -33.55 -5.07
C ASP A 284 -11.73 -34.19 -5.99
N GLN A 285 -10.46 -34.05 -5.63
CA GLN A 285 -9.37 -34.60 -6.43
C GLN A 285 -9.35 -36.13 -6.42
N ALA A 286 -9.82 -36.78 -5.35
CA ALA A 286 -9.86 -38.24 -5.28
C ALA A 286 -10.83 -38.84 -6.30
N ARG A 287 -11.94 -38.13 -6.59
CA ARG A 287 -12.94 -38.54 -7.57
C ARG A 287 -12.85 -37.82 -8.92
N GLY A 288 -12.00 -36.79 -9.03
CA GLY A 288 -11.96 -35.90 -10.18
C GLY A 288 -13.27 -35.13 -10.39
N GLN A 289 -14.03 -34.89 -9.32
CA GLN A 289 -15.31 -34.18 -9.37
C GLN A 289 -15.15 -32.70 -9.02
N ARG A 290 -15.94 -31.85 -9.69
CA ARG A 290 -16.02 -30.41 -9.40
C ARG A 290 -17.46 -30.06 -9.02
N TYR A 291 -17.61 -29.52 -7.83
CA TYR A 291 -18.85 -28.90 -7.37
C TYR A 291 -18.72 -27.40 -7.60
N MET A 292 -19.68 -26.80 -8.29
CA MET A 292 -19.66 -25.36 -8.54
C MET A 292 -21.08 -24.81 -8.56
N GLY A 293 -21.20 -23.53 -8.29
CA GLY A 293 -22.47 -22.83 -8.35
C GLY A 293 -22.29 -21.33 -8.27
N SER A 294 -23.39 -20.64 -8.51
CA SER A 294 -23.49 -19.20 -8.34
C SER A 294 -24.85 -18.86 -7.74
N SER A 295 -24.90 -17.85 -6.89
CA SER A 295 -26.13 -17.34 -6.28
C SER A 295 -26.26 -15.86 -6.61
N TYR A 296 -27.28 -15.52 -7.41
CA TYR A 296 -27.67 -14.14 -7.74
C TYR A 296 -28.86 -13.72 -6.88
N ASP A 297 -28.97 -12.44 -6.55
CA ASP A 297 -30.05 -11.79 -5.77
C ASP A 297 -30.22 -12.26 -4.31
N GLU A 298 -30.29 -13.56 -4.04
CA GLU A 298 -30.24 -14.10 -2.66
C GLU A 298 -28.82 -14.10 -2.10
N GLY A 299 -27.81 -14.06 -2.97
CA GLY A 299 -26.40 -13.97 -2.60
C GLY A 299 -25.97 -15.06 -1.64
N ILE A 300 -25.16 -14.68 -0.64
CA ILE A 300 -24.64 -15.60 0.38
C ILE A 300 -25.74 -16.12 1.33
N ILE A 301 -26.82 -15.34 1.54
CA ILE A 301 -27.94 -15.75 2.40
C ILE A 301 -28.63 -16.98 1.84
N GLY A 302 -28.93 -16.98 0.53
CA GLY A 302 -29.63 -18.09 -0.11
C GLY A 302 -28.89 -19.41 0.09
N LEU A 303 -27.57 -19.37 -0.08
CA LEU A 303 -26.70 -20.53 0.14
C LEU A 303 -26.73 -21.01 1.60
N GLY A 304 -26.70 -20.07 2.55
CA GLY A 304 -26.81 -20.33 3.99
C GLY A 304 -28.17 -20.92 4.41
N ARG A 305 -29.29 -20.36 3.93
CA ARG A 305 -30.65 -20.84 4.22
C ARG A 305 -30.89 -22.24 3.69
N ASN A 306 -30.41 -22.51 2.47
CA ASN A 306 -30.52 -23.82 1.85
C ASN A 306 -29.54 -24.85 2.42
N LYS A 307 -28.65 -24.44 3.33
CA LYS A 307 -27.56 -25.27 3.89
C LYS A 307 -26.81 -26.00 2.78
N SER A 308 -26.51 -25.26 1.71
CA SER A 308 -25.86 -25.83 0.52
C SER A 308 -24.51 -26.40 0.93
N TRP A 309 -24.14 -27.58 0.45
CA TRP A 309 -22.85 -28.16 0.81
C TRP A 309 -21.72 -27.59 -0.07
N PRO A 310 -20.52 -27.30 0.49
CA PRO A 310 -20.17 -27.34 1.91
C PRO A 310 -20.80 -26.17 2.67
N ASN A 311 -21.33 -26.42 3.86
CA ASN A 311 -22.09 -25.42 4.61
C ASN A 311 -21.18 -24.48 5.42
N VAL A 312 -20.45 -23.62 4.72
CA VAL A 312 -19.50 -22.63 5.28
C VAL A 312 -19.95 -21.17 5.14
N TRP A 313 -21.15 -20.95 4.60
CA TRP A 313 -21.61 -19.65 4.09
C TRP A 313 -21.69 -18.56 5.16
N SER A 314 -22.17 -18.90 6.37
CA SER A 314 -22.28 -17.89 7.44
C SER A 314 -20.91 -17.42 7.94
N GLN A 315 -19.91 -18.30 7.98
CA GLN A 315 -18.57 -18.00 8.44
C GLN A 315 -17.82 -17.18 7.38
N VAL A 316 -17.99 -17.57 6.11
CA VAL A 316 -17.47 -16.86 4.94
C VAL A 316 -18.05 -15.44 4.82
N ASP A 317 -19.34 -15.24 5.11
CA ASP A 317 -19.96 -13.91 5.16
C ASP A 317 -19.26 -13.01 6.19
N ARG A 318 -19.06 -13.49 7.42
CA ARG A 318 -18.40 -12.72 8.49
C ARG A 318 -16.95 -12.42 8.17
N LEU A 319 -16.20 -13.40 7.64
CA LEU A 319 -14.81 -13.22 7.24
C LEU A 319 -14.69 -12.19 6.10
N GLY A 320 -15.56 -12.28 5.09
CA GLY A 320 -15.61 -11.30 3.99
C GLY A 320 -15.88 -9.88 4.50
N LYS A 321 -16.88 -9.72 5.38
CA LYS A 321 -17.23 -8.43 6.00
C LYS A 321 -16.11 -7.83 6.84
N ALA A 322 -15.40 -8.67 7.60
CA ALA A 322 -14.22 -8.24 8.36
C ALA A 322 -13.11 -7.77 7.43
N MET A 323 -12.83 -8.49 6.33
CA MET A 323 -11.83 -8.06 5.36
C MET A 323 -12.19 -6.72 4.69
N VAL A 324 -13.46 -6.54 4.28
CA VAL A 324 -13.92 -5.26 3.73
C VAL A 324 -13.73 -4.10 4.72
N SER A 325 -14.17 -4.29 5.96
CA SER A 325 -14.04 -3.28 7.02
C SER A 325 -12.60 -2.91 7.31
N THR A 326 -11.73 -3.91 7.24
CA THR A 326 -10.30 -3.80 7.44
C THR A 326 -9.64 -3.00 6.32
N ASN A 327 -9.94 -3.30 5.06
CA ASN A 327 -9.45 -2.55 3.91
C ASN A 327 -9.86 -1.08 3.97
N TYR A 328 -11.14 -0.80 4.26
CA TYR A 328 -11.61 0.57 4.40
C TYR A 328 -10.93 1.32 5.54
N ARG A 329 -10.63 0.64 6.64
CA ARG A 329 -9.90 1.23 7.77
C ARG A 329 -8.46 1.58 7.41
N ASP A 330 -7.78 0.66 6.73
CA ASP A 330 -6.37 0.78 6.40
C ASP A 330 -6.11 1.75 5.23
N LEU A 331 -7.02 1.82 4.27
CA LEU A 331 -7.02 2.79 3.16
C LEU A 331 -7.57 4.17 3.57
N GLY A 332 -7.93 4.36 4.85
CA GLY A 332 -8.35 5.67 5.36
C GLY A 332 -9.70 6.16 4.82
N GLN A 333 -10.62 5.26 4.47
CA GLN A 333 -11.96 5.59 3.97
C GLN A 333 -12.91 5.99 5.11
N TRP A 334 -12.60 7.11 5.77
CA TRP A 334 -13.36 7.62 6.92
C TRP A 334 -14.69 8.28 6.55
N GLN A 335 -14.89 8.57 5.27
CA GLN A 335 -16.05 9.29 4.76
C GLN A 335 -17.26 8.35 4.53
N LEU A 336 -17.04 7.04 4.58
CA LEU A 336 -18.10 6.05 4.43
C LEU A 336 -19.15 6.15 5.55
N PRO A 337 -20.42 5.84 5.27
CA PRO A 337 -21.45 5.77 6.31
C PRO A 337 -21.01 4.86 7.46
N SER A 338 -21.37 5.20 8.70
CA SER A 338 -21.00 4.39 9.87
C SER A 338 -21.49 2.95 9.78
N GLN A 339 -22.55 2.68 9.02
CA GLN A 339 -23.07 1.32 8.82
C GLN A 339 -22.19 0.47 7.89
N ALA A 340 -21.31 1.09 7.08
CA ALA A 340 -20.48 0.42 6.09
C ALA A 340 -19.18 -0.18 6.63
N ASN A 341 -18.90 -0.04 7.92
CA ASN A 341 -17.69 -0.56 8.53
C ASN A 341 -17.96 -1.11 9.93
N MET A 342 -17.46 -2.30 10.23
CA MET A 342 -17.53 -2.93 11.57
C MET A 342 -16.82 -2.10 12.65
N LEU A 343 -15.85 -1.28 12.23
CA LEU A 343 -14.92 -0.53 13.07
C LEU A 343 -15.25 0.97 13.16
N SER A 344 -16.39 1.39 12.62
CA SER A 344 -16.82 2.80 12.59
C SER A 344 -17.29 3.31 13.95
N SER A 345 -17.94 2.46 14.75
CA SER A 345 -18.56 2.83 16.02
C SER A 345 -18.38 1.74 17.10
N PRO A 346 -18.32 2.12 18.39
CA PRO A 346 -18.25 1.17 19.50
C PRO A 346 -19.43 0.18 19.53
N GLU A 347 -20.63 0.61 19.13
CA GLU A 347 -21.84 -0.21 19.08
C GLU A 347 -21.76 -1.26 17.97
N SER A 348 -21.20 -0.90 16.81
CA SER A 348 -20.92 -1.84 15.72
C SER A 348 -19.91 -2.89 16.17
N LEU A 349 -18.81 -2.46 16.78
CA LEU A 349 -17.78 -3.36 17.30
C LEU A 349 -18.35 -4.32 18.36
N ARG A 350 -19.17 -3.83 19.30
CA ARG A 350 -19.84 -4.67 20.31
C ARG A 350 -20.75 -5.71 19.70
N TYR A 351 -21.48 -5.37 18.63
CA TYR A 351 -22.33 -6.31 17.92
C TYR A 351 -21.52 -7.48 17.35
N TRP A 352 -20.40 -7.17 16.67
CA TRP A 352 -19.57 -8.19 16.02
C TRP A 352 -18.68 -8.99 16.99
N THR A 353 -18.37 -8.43 18.16
CA THR A 353 -17.56 -9.08 19.19
C THR A 353 -18.39 -9.81 20.26
N ALA A 354 -19.73 -9.73 20.24
CA ALA A 354 -20.60 -10.29 21.26
C ALA A 354 -20.38 -11.80 21.52
N ASN A 355 -20.02 -12.56 20.47
CA ASN A 355 -19.81 -14.01 20.53
C ASN A 355 -18.32 -14.42 20.52
N PHE A 356 -17.38 -13.48 20.69
CA PHE A 356 -15.95 -13.79 20.63
C PHE A 356 -15.52 -14.76 21.73
N SER A 357 -16.06 -14.62 22.93
CA SER A 357 -15.74 -15.49 24.06
C SER A 357 -16.10 -16.96 23.80
N THR A 358 -17.20 -17.23 23.08
CA THR A 358 -17.58 -18.59 22.70
C THR A 358 -16.70 -19.15 21.59
N ASN A 359 -16.26 -18.31 20.65
CA ASN A 359 -15.39 -18.74 19.55
C ASN A 359 -13.96 -19.02 20.01
N LEU A 360 -13.42 -18.20 20.92
CA LEU A 360 -12.10 -18.40 21.52
C LEU A 360 -12.05 -19.70 22.33
N ALA A 361 -13.14 -20.07 23.02
CA ALA A 361 -13.22 -21.33 23.76
C ALA A 361 -13.26 -22.59 22.86
N GLN A 362 -13.62 -22.43 21.58
CA GLN A 362 -13.62 -23.50 20.57
C GLN A 362 -12.33 -23.52 19.74
N SER A 363 -11.44 -22.54 19.95
CA SER A 363 -10.16 -22.44 19.25
C SER A 363 -9.18 -23.51 19.74
N PRO A 364 -8.46 -24.21 18.85
CA PRO A 364 -7.40 -25.10 19.27
C PRO A 364 -6.24 -24.34 19.92
N ASN A 365 -5.57 -24.98 20.89
CA ASN A 365 -4.57 -24.38 21.77
C ASN A 365 -3.32 -23.81 21.07
N TRP A 366 -3.07 -24.13 19.79
CA TRP A 366 -1.92 -23.63 19.04
C TRP A 366 -2.13 -22.22 18.45
N LEU A 367 -3.29 -21.61 18.69
CA LEU A 367 -3.62 -20.20 18.37
C LEU A 367 -3.46 -19.24 19.55
N MET A 368 -3.21 -19.76 20.75
CA MET A 368 -2.80 -18.98 21.94
C MET A 368 -1.29 -19.00 22.06
#